data_AF-A0A7D9J4E9-F1
#
_entry.id   AF-A0A7D9J4E9-F1
#
_cell.length_a   1.000
_cell.length_b   1.000
_cell.length_c   1.000
_cell.angle_alpha   90.00
_cell.angle_beta   90.00
_cell.angle_gamma   90.00
#
_symmetry.space_group_name_H-M   'P 1'
#
loop_
_entity.id
_entity.type
_entity.pdbx_description
1 polymer ?
#
loop_
_entity_poly.entity_id
_entity_poly.type
_entity_poly.pdbx_seq_one_letter_code
_entity_poly.pdbx_strand_id
1 'polypeptide(L)'
;MGDTQFHFRIRSESNICKKNNCCRSNENGLPFGYKSDQGHYYGFVYFRQVKDPTIPRGYFQKSLVLITRLPYVNFFTAVIKIVAPGFFDMHEPALEASCHDIDQWPFPTAGQTMAVPVMGCILQLHLPSRKDKPGTALSPSASSEETVVPLAPAPTVIPLLKEGDTYRCISAVLNQIHLLWELVLLNE
;
A
#
# COMPACT_ATOMS: atom_id res chain seq x y z
N MET A 1 -21.15 -10.02 -6.55
CA MET A 1 -20.98 -10.03 -5.09
C MET A 1 -19.63 -10.64 -4.84
N GLY A 2 -18.66 -9.84 -4.39
CA GLY A 2 -17.26 -10.23 -4.29
C GLY A 2 -16.48 -9.23 -3.43
N ASP A 3 -15.16 -9.36 -3.42
CA ASP A 3 -14.27 -8.48 -2.67
C ASP A 3 -13.94 -7.23 -3.49
N THR A 4 -14.04 -6.05 -2.87
CA THR A 4 -13.71 -4.75 -3.48
C THR A 4 -12.62 -4.07 -2.69
N GLN A 5 -11.64 -3.49 -3.38
CA GLN A 5 -10.53 -2.77 -2.77
C GLN A 5 -10.48 -1.34 -3.31
N PHE A 6 -10.30 -0.38 -2.41
CA PHE A 6 -10.09 1.01 -2.77
C PHE A 6 -9.30 1.70 -1.68
N HIS A 7 -8.67 2.82 -2.01
CA HIS A 7 -8.02 3.68 -1.05
C HIS A 7 -8.64 5.08 -1.10
N PHE A 8 -8.59 5.79 0.02
CA PHE A 8 -9.03 7.16 0.11
C PHE A 8 -8.04 7.99 0.91
N ARG A 9 -8.15 9.31 0.79
CA ARG A 9 -7.35 10.27 1.55
C ARG A 9 -8.29 11.18 2.34
N ILE A 10 -8.07 11.29 3.65
CA ILE A 10 -8.86 12.16 4.53
C ILE A 10 -7.97 13.27 5.05
N ARG A 11 -8.48 14.50 5.06
CA ARG A 11 -7.78 15.65 5.64
C ARG A 11 -7.72 15.52 7.17
N SER A 12 -6.54 15.69 7.74
CA SER A 12 -6.32 15.81 9.17
C SER A 12 -6.41 17.28 9.58
N GLU A 13 -7.51 17.66 10.23
CA GLU A 13 -7.69 19.02 10.77
C GLU A 13 -7.02 19.21 12.14
N SER A 14 -6.51 18.12 12.72
CA SER A 14 -6.08 18.11 14.11
C SER A 14 -4.64 18.62 14.29
N ASN A 15 -4.49 19.74 15.00
CA ASN A 15 -3.20 20.23 15.52
C ASN A 15 -2.52 19.25 16.50
N ILE A 16 -3.23 18.21 16.96
CA ILE A 16 -2.76 17.18 17.90
C ILE A 16 -1.55 16.43 17.35
N CYS A 17 -1.47 16.22 16.04
CA CYS A 17 -0.45 15.37 15.44
C CYS A 17 0.88 16.06 15.10
N LYS A 18 1.06 17.35 15.41
CA LYS A 18 2.37 18.01 15.27
C LYS A 18 3.44 17.41 16.21
N LYS A 19 3.03 16.64 17.22
CA LYS A 19 3.89 16.04 18.26
C LYS A 19 4.41 14.62 17.98
N ASN A 20 3.84 13.86 17.03
CA ASN A 20 4.34 12.50 16.75
C ASN A 20 5.63 12.56 15.92
N ASN A 21 6.76 12.67 16.64
CA ASN A 21 8.12 12.68 16.09
C ASN A 21 8.56 11.33 15.50
N CYS A 22 7.82 10.25 15.72
CA CYS A 22 8.22 8.89 15.31
C CYS A 22 8.48 8.79 13.79
N CYS A 23 7.64 9.44 12.97
CA CYS A 23 7.83 9.46 11.52
C CYS A 23 8.88 10.48 11.06
N ARG A 24 9.26 11.48 11.87
CA ARG A 24 10.07 12.62 11.41
C ARG A 24 11.57 12.33 11.38
N SER A 25 12.08 11.52 12.31
CA SER A 25 13.54 11.37 12.47
C SER A 25 14.22 10.61 11.34
N ASN A 26 13.52 9.66 10.70
CA ASN A 26 14.15 8.70 9.77
C ASN A 26 13.83 8.97 8.28
N GLU A 27 13.04 9.99 7.96
CA GLU A 27 12.63 10.31 6.57
C GLU A 27 13.59 11.23 5.81
N ASN A 28 14.74 11.59 6.40
CA ASN A 28 15.66 12.56 5.81
C ASN A 28 16.23 12.13 4.44
N GLY A 29 16.32 10.82 4.19
CA GLY A 29 16.79 10.26 2.91
C GLY A 29 15.72 10.04 1.83
N LEU A 30 14.43 10.10 2.18
CA LEU A 30 13.34 9.74 1.27
C LEU A 30 13.01 10.88 0.27
N PRO A 31 12.60 10.55 -0.97
CA PRO A 31 12.02 11.51 -1.89
C PRO A 31 10.72 12.08 -1.30
N PHE A 32 10.36 13.31 -1.67
CA PHE A 32 9.17 13.99 -1.12
C PHE A 32 7.88 13.18 -1.28
N GLY A 33 7.78 12.36 -2.33
CA GLY A 33 6.62 11.52 -2.59
C GLY A 33 6.40 10.35 -1.63
N TYR A 34 7.39 10.03 -0.79
CA TYR A 34 7.37 8.90 0.15
C TYR A 34 7.42 9.35 1.62
N LYS A 35 7.42 10.66 1.86
CA LYS A 35 7.40 11.20 3.22
C LYS A 35 5.99 11.20 3.78
N SER A 36 5.88 11.09 5.10
CA SER A 36 4.60 11.18 5.79
C SER A 36 3.92 12.53 5.55
N ASP A 37 2.63 12.51 5.21
CA ASP A 37 1.84 13.73 5.08
C ASP A 37 1.26 14.15 6.45
N GLN A 38 1.51 15.39 6.87
CA GLN A 38 0.98 15.91 8.12
C GLN A 38 -0.48 16.37 8.01
N GLY A 39 -0.91 16.74 6.80
CA GLY A 39 -2.24 17.27 6.53
C GLY A 39 -3.26 16.21 6.18
N HIS A 40 -2.85 14.96 5.94
CA HIS A 40 -3.75 13.91 5.47
C HIS A 40 -3.40 12.53 6.01
N TYR A 41 -4.43 11.69 6.12
CA TYR A 41 -4.33 10.26 6.32
C TYR A 41 -4.70 9.52 5.04
N TYR A 42 -4.03 8.40 4.81
CA TYR A 42 -4.35 7.44 3.76
C TYR A 42 -5.09 6.26 4.39
N GLY A 43 -6.27 5.97 3.87
CA GLY A 43 -7.08 4.82 4.26
C GLY A 43 -7.08 3.79 3.14
N PHE A 44 -6.78 2.53 3.48
CA PHE A 44 -6.82 1.39 2.57
C PHE A 44 -7.94 0.47 2.99
N VAL A 45 -8.90 0.25 2.09
CA VAL A 45 -10.14 -0.47 2.39
C VAL A 45 -10.17 -1.79 1.64
N TYR A 46 -10.54 -2.83 2.38
CA TYR A 46 -10.97 -4.10 1.81
C TYR A 46 -12.41 -4.36 2.25
N PHE A 47 -13.33 -4.38 1.30
CA PHE A 47 -14.74 -4.62 1.51
C PHE A 47 -15.13 -5.98 0.96
N ARG A 48 -15.68 -6.85 1.82
CA ARG A 48 -16.20 -8.16 1.45
C ARG A 48 -17.72 -8.12 1.46
N GLN A 49 -18.32 -8.46 0.31
CA GLN A 49 -19.76 -8.64 0.18
C GLN A 49 -20.07 -10.00 -0.46
N VAL A 50 -20.45 -10.96 0.38
CA VAL A 50 -20.79 -12.33 -0.03
C VAL A 50 -22.22 -12.64 0.37
N LYS A 51 -22.94 -13.39 -0.48
CA LYS A 51 -24.29 -13.84 -0.15
C LYS A 51 -24.19 -14.92 0.92
N ASP A 52 -24.87 -14.71 2.05
CA ASP A 52 -24.89 -15.66 3.15
C ASP A 52 -26.34 -15.86 3.60
N PRO A 53 -26.94 -17.03 3.30
CA PRO A 53 -28.33 -17.31 3.66
C PRO A 53 -28.53 -17.56 5.16
N THR A 54 -27.45 -17.76 5.93
CA THR A 54 -27.54 -17.97 7.38
C THR A 54 -27.79 -16.67 8.15
N ILE A 55 -27.51 -15.53 7.53
CA ILE A 55 -27.70 -14.20 8.10
C ILE A 55 -29.09 -13.68 7.69
N PRO A 56 -29.88 -13.09 8.60
CA PRO A 56 -31.23 -12.61 8.29
C PRO A 56 -31.30 -11.56 7.17
N ARG A 57 -30.19 -10.86 6.89
CA ARG A 57 -30.08 -9.90 5.78
C ARG A 57 -29.65 -10.55 4.44
N GLY A 58 -29.30 -11.83 4.42
CA GLY A 58 -28.91 -12.57 3.21
C GLY A 58 -27.52 -12.24 2.64
N TYR A 59 -26.78 -11.31 3.27
CA TYR A 59 -25.46 -10.89 2.82
C TYR A 59 -24.51 -10.66 4.01
N PHE A 60 -23.33 -11.24 3.93
CA PHE A 60 -22.18 -10.87 4.73
C PHE A 60 -21.53 -9.63 4.14
N GLN A 61 -21.59 -8.51 4.86
CA GLN A 61 -21.04 -7.22 4.47
C GLN A 61 -20.14 -6.69 5.59
N LYS A 62 -18.83 -6.73 5.36
CA LYS A 62 -17.85 -6.17 6.31
C LYS A 62 -16.70 -5.51 5.57
N SER A 63 -16.14 -4.46 6.17
CA SER A 63 -14.96 -3.76 5.67
C SER A 63 -13.86 -3.74 6.72
N LEU A 64 -12.63 -4.00 6.30
CA LEU A 64 -11.44 -3.71 7.08
C LEU A 64 -10.76 -2.47 6.47
N VAL A 65 -10.35 -1.54 7.33
CA VAL A 65 -9.71 -0.28 6.91
C VAL A 65 -8.40 -0.11 7.66
N LEU A 66 -7.30 0.02 6.91
CA LEU A 66 -5.98 0.38 7.44
C LEU A 66 -5.72 1.86 7.22
N ILE A 67 -5.40 2.58 8.30
CA ILE A 67 -5.15 4.03 8.26
C ILE A 67 -3.69 4.29 8.57
N THR A 68 -3.03 5.09 7.72
CA THR A 68 -1.61 5.40 7.84
C THR A 68 -1.31 6.81 7.35
N ARG A 69 -0.19 7.37 7.79
CA ARG A 69 0.34 8.66 7.31
C ARG A 69 1.33 8.47 6.15
N LEU A 70 1.76 7.24 5.92
CA LEU A 70 2.74 6.89 4.90
C LEU A 70 2.03 6.69 3.55
N PRO A 71 2.42 7.40 2.49
CA PRO A 71 1.76 7.33 1.18
C PRO A 71 2.20 6.07 0.37
N TYR A 72 2.25 4.89 1.00
CA TYR A 72 2.74 3.65 0.37
C TYR A 72 1.59 2.81 -0.21
N VAL A 73 0.97 3.31 -1.28
CA VAL A 73 -0.28 2.76 -1.82
C VAL A 73 -0.18 1.26 -2.12
N ASN A 74 0.80 0.86 -2.93
CA ASN A 74 0.93 -0.54 -3.35
C ASN A 74 1.22 -1.47 -2.16
N PHE A 75 2.06 -1.01 -1.22
CA PHE A 75 2.44 -1.79 -0.05
C PHE A 75 1.23 -2.04 0.85
N PHE A 76 0.53 -0.98 1.27
CA PHE A 76 -0.61 -1.14 2.16
C PHE A 76 -1.81 -1.81 1.49
N THR A 77 -1.96 -1.68 0.17
CA THR A 77 -2.95 -2.44 -0.60
C THR A 77 -2.65 -3.94 -0.58
N ALA A 78 -1.38 -4.34 -0.66
CA ALA A 78 -1.01 -5.75 -0.49
C ALA A 78 -1.18 -6.23 0.95
N VAL A 79 -0.83 -5.41 1.95
CA VAL A 79 -1.03 -5.73 3.37
C VAL A 79 -2.51 -5.97 3.66
N ILE A 80 -3.40 -5.04 3.29
CA ILE A 80 -4.84 -5.21 3.56
C ILE A 80 -5.42 -6.42 2.82
N LYS A 81 -4.88 -6.76 1.65
CA LYS A 81 -5.28 -7.95 0.89
C LYS A 81 -4.92 -9.27 1.60
N ILE A 82 -3.91 -9.27 2.45
CA ILE A 82 -3.52 -10.43 3.28
C ILE A 82 -4.29 -10.43 4.60
N VAL A 83 -4.34 -9.29 5.28
CA VAL A 83 -4.94 -9.17 6.62
C VAL A 83 -6.46 -9.33 6.58
N ALA A 84 -7.14 -8.76 5.58
CA ALA A 84 -8.60 -8.77 5.54
C ALA A 84 -9.22 -10.17 5.42
N PRO A 85 -8.78 -11.06 4.51
CA PRO A 85 -9.25 -12.44 4.50
C PRO A 85 -9.00 -13.15 5.83
N GLY A 86 -7.81 -13.02 6.41
CA GLY A 86 -7.47 -13.62 7.70
C GLY A 86 -8.41 -13.16 8.84
N PHE A 87 -8.76 -11.87 8.86
CA PHE A 87 -9.73 -11.33 9.81
C PHE A 87 -11.17 -11.82 9.56
N PHE A 88 -11.58 -11.98 8.30
CA PHE A 88 -12.92 -12.49 8.01
C PHE A 88 -13.08 -13.97 8.39
N ASP A 89 -11.99 -14.74 8.34
CA ASP A 89 -12.01 -16.17 8.62
C ASP A 89 -11.78 -16.47 10.12
N MET A 90 -10.79 -15.82 10.76
CA MET A 90 -10.40 -16.10 12.15
C MET A 90 -10.75 -14.98 13.13
N HIS A 91 -11.27 -13.83 12.67
CA HIS A 91 -11.70 -12.70 13.50
C HIS A 91 -10.56 -12.08 14.36
N GLU A 92 -10.79 -11.90 15.66
CA GLU A 92 -9.90 -11.15 16.56
C GLU A 92 -8.47 -11.71 16.64
N PRO A 93 -8.24 -13.03 16.77
CA PRO A 93 -6.88 -13.60 16.76
C PRO A 93 -6.03 -13.24 15.54
N ALA A 94 -6.64 -13.22 14.33
CA ALA A 94 -5.92 -12.82 13.13
C ALA A 94 -5.53 -11.34 13.16
N LEU A 95 -6.40 -10.49 13.70
CA LEU A 95 -6.12 -9.07 13.82
C LEU A 95 -5.01 -8.82 14.85
N GLU A 96 -5.04 -9.53 15.98
CA GLU A 96 -4.01 -9.43 17.02
C GLU A 96 -2.64 -9.87 16.50
N ALA A 97 -2.56 -11.02 15.83
CA ALA A 97 -1.33 -11.49 15.19
C ALA A 97 -0.81 -10.50 14.12
N SER A 98 -1.71 -9.97 13.28
CA SER A 98 -1.35 -8.95 12.29
C SER A 98 -0.77 -7.69 12.95
N CYS A 99 -1.42 -7.20 14.01
CA CYS A 99 -0.95 -6.02 14.74
C CYS A 99 0.40 -6.25 15.40
N HIS A 100 0.61 -7.44 15.97
CA HIS A 100 1.89 -7.83 16.56
C HIS A 100 3.02 -7.87 15.53
N ASP A 101 2.77 -8.45 14.35
CA ASP A 101 3.73 -8.47 13.24
C ASP A 101 4.07 -7.05 12.78
N ILE A 102 3.04 -6.18 12.63
CA ILE A 102 3.19 -4.78 12.20
C ILE A 102 4.03 -3.96 13.19
N ASP A 103 3.84 -4.18 14.50
CA ASP A 103 4.57 -3.45 15.54
C ASP A 103 6.08 -3.76 15.54
N GLN A 104 6.46 -4.95 15.05
CA GLN A 104 7.85 -5.37 14.91
C GLN A 104 8.52 -4.89 13.62
N TRP A 105 7.80 -4.21 12.72
CA TRP A 105 8.38 -3.78 11.46
C TRP A 105 9.50 -2.75 11.68
N PRO A 106 10.66 -2.92 11.02
CA PRO A 106 11.72 -1.95 11.10
C PRO A 106 11.28 -0.61 10.51
N PHE A 107 11.87 0.48 11.01
CA PHE A 107 11.57 1.81 10.48
C PHE A 107 11.97 1.93 9.00
N PRO A 108 11.14 2.58 8.17
CA PRO A 108 11.39 2.75 6.75
C PRO A 108 12.65 3.59 6.52
N THR A 109 13.73 2.97 6.00
CA THR A 109 15.00 3.62 5.69
C THR A 109 15.19 3.72 4.17
N ALA A 110 15.60 4.89 3.67
CA ALA A 110 15.75 5.15 2.25
C ALA A 110 16.89 4.31 1.62
N GLY A 111 16.65 3.70 0.46
CA GLY A 111 17.63 2.94 -0.31
C GLY A 111 17.86 1.51 0.16
N GLN A 112 17.03 1.00 1.07
CA GLN A 112 17.13 -0.37 1.58
C GLN A 112 15.86 -1.17 1.25
N THR A 113 16.05 -2.42 0.85
CA THR A 113 14.96 -3.42 0.82
C THR A 113 14.78 -3.98 2.21
N MET A 114 13.58 -3.87 2.74
CA MET A 114 13.18 -4.42 4.03
C MET A 114 12.15 -5.52 3.83
N ALA A 115 12.41 -6.68 4.43
CA ALA A 115 11.47 -7.79 4.48
C ALA A 115 10.60 -7.63 5.73
N VAL A 116 9.29 -7.50 5.53
CA VAL A 116 8.33 -7.29 6.62
C VAL A 116 7.36 -8.47 6.68
N PRO A 117 7.31 -9.20 7.82
CA PRO A 117 6.39 -10.31 7.99
C PRO A 117 4.96 -9.80 8.25
N VAL A 118 3.96 -10.46 7.66
CA VAL A 118 2.53 -10.19 7.89
C VAL A 118 1.76 -11.50 7.78
N MET A 119 1.15 -11.97 8.86
CA MET A 119 0.24 -13.14 8.84
C MET A 119 0.87 -14.38 8.16
N GLY A 120 2.13 -14.66 8.46
CA GLY A 120 2.88 -15.78 7.88
C GLY A 120 3.38 -15.58 6.44
N CYS A 121 3.15 -14.41 5.83
CA CYS A 121 3.73 -14.00 4.56
C CYS A 121 4.91 -13.04 4.79
N ILE A 122 5.88 -13.01 3.88
CA ILE A 122 6.98 -12.03 3.90
C ILE A 122 6.82 -11.09 2.71
N LEU A 123 6.59 -9.81 2.98
CA LEU A 123 6.53 -8.76 1.96
C LEU A 123 7.89 -8.07 1.86
N GLN A 124 8.35 -7.80 0.63
CA GLN A 124 9.58 -7.04 0.40
C GLN A 124 9.21 -5.61 -0.03
N LEU A 125 9.57 -4.65 0.81
CA LEU A 125 9.40 -3.22 0.56
C LEU A 125 10.77 -2.61 0.22
N HIS A 126 10.91 -2.04 -0.97
CA HIS A 126 12.08 -1.27 -1.36
C HIS A 126 11.74 0.22 -1.38
N LEU A 127 12.40 1.00 -0.53
CA LEU A 127 12.21 2.45 -0.47
C LEU A 127 13.24 3.14 -1.35
N PRO A 128 12.83 3.94 -2.36
CA PRO A 128 13.80 4.64 -3.18
C PRO A 128 14.55 5.70 -2.36
N SER A 129 15.85 5.82 -2.62
CA SER A 129 16.70 6.87 -2.09
C SER A 129 16.84 8.03 -3.08
N ARG A 130 17.05 9.25 -2.57
CA ARG A 130 17.39 10.42 -3.43
C ARG A 130 18.65 10.22 -4.27
N LYS A 131 19.48 9.22 -3.93
CA LYS A 131 20.72 8.86 -4.64
C LYS A 131 20.52 7.74 -5.66
N ASP A 132 19.34 7.13 -5.71
CA ASP A 132 19.06 6.06 -6.68
C ASP A 132 18.94 6.65 -8.07
N LYS A 133 19.77 6.16 -8.99
CA LYS A 133 19.68 6.52 -10.41
C LYS A 133 18.36 5.95 -10.96
N PRO A 134 17.56 6.73 -11.70
CA PRO A 134 16.39 6.20 -12.39
C PRO A 134 16.88 5.20 -13.46
N GLY A 135 16.68 3.91 -13.21
CA GLY A 135 17.09 2.84 -14.15
C GLY A 135 17.64 1.54 -13.54
N THR A 136 17.80 1.44 -12.20
CA THR A 136 18.32 0.20 -11.56
C THR A 136 17.25 -0.55 -10.74
N ALA A 137 15.97 -0.24 -10.93
CA ALA A 137 14.93 -1.17 -10.52
C ALA A 137 14.90 -2.30 -11.56
N LEU A 138 15.69 -3.36 -11.31
CA LEU A 138 15.60 -4.74 -11.81
C LEU A 138 17.01 -5.36 -11.88
N SER A 139 17.56 -5.76 -10.74
CA SER A 139 18.59 -6.82 -10.71
C SER A 139 18.72 -7.38 -9.29
N PRO A 140 18.36 -8.66 -9.05
CA PRO A 140 18.67 -9.34 -7.80
C PRO A 140 20.14 -9.75 -7.83
N SER A 141 20.98 -9.01 -7.13
CA SER A 141 22.37 -9.40 -6.82
C SER A 141 22.83 -8.58 -5.62
N ALA A 142 23.42 -9.10 -4.55
CA ALA A 142 23.64 -10.45 -4.05
C ALA A 142 24.20 -10.23 -2.62
N SER A 143 23.75 -10.99 -1.62
CA SER A 143 24.58 -11.53 -0.52
C SER A 143 23.70 -12.04 0.64
N SER A 144 23.40 -13.34 0.64
CA SER A 144 23.74 -14.29 1.72
C SER A 144 22.94 -15.59 1.56
N GLU A 145 23.70 -16.61 1.12
CA GLU A 145 23.64 -18.02 1.49
C GLU A 145 22.38 -18.85 1.15
N GLU A 146 22.62 -19.83 0.26
CA GLU A 146 21.76 -20.95 -0.05
C GLU A 146 21.54 -21.82 1.20
N THR A 147 20.28 -22.02 1.58
CA THR A 147 19.86 -23.27 2.26
C THR A 147 18.48 -23.65 1.71
N VAL A 148 18.46 -24.80 1.04
CA VAL A 148 17.30 -25.43 0.40
C VAL A 148 16.42 -26.08 1.47
N VAL A 149 15.17 -25.60 1.65
CA VAL A 149 13.98 -26.42 2.03
C VAL A 149 12.70 -25.70 1.52
N PRO A 150 11.70 -26.39 0.93
CA PRO A 150 10.67 -25.77 0.08
C PRO A 150 9.36 -25.41 0.79
N LEU A 151 8.51 -24.62 0.10
CA LEU A 151 7.18 -24.07 0.45
C LEU A 151 7.16 -22.70 1.14
N ALA A 152 7.39 -21.63 0.37
CA ALA A 152 6.77 -20.34 0.63
C ALA A 152 6.53 -19.62 -0.71
N PRO A 153 5.38 -18.91 -0.89
CA PRO A 153 5.14 -18.18 -2.12
C PRO A 153 6.20 -17.10 -2.28
N ALA A 154 6.69 -16.95 -3.51
CA ALA A 154 7.79 -16.06 -3.88
C ALA A 154 7.68 -14.67 -3.23
N PRO A 155 8.81 -14.08 -2.76
CA PRO A 155 8.79 -12.75 -2.16
C PRO A 155 8.22 -11.76 -3.17
N THR A 156 7.03 -11.24 -2.87
CA THR A 156 6.40 -10.24 -3.73
C THR A 156 7.12 -8.92 -3.45
N VAL A 157 8.10 -8.59 -4.29
CA VAL A 157 8.67 -7.24 -4.32
C VAL A 157 7.55 -6.34 -4.77
N ILE A 158 7.08 -5.47 -3.87
CA ILE A 158 6.08 -4.47 -4.23
C ILE A 158 6.85 -3.25 -4.71
N PRO A 159 6.94 -3.00 -6.03
CA PRO A 159 7.54 -1.78 -6.51
C PRO A 159 6.70 -0.64 -5.96
N LEU A 160 7.35 0.17 -5.12
CA LEU A 160 6.78 1.40 -4.60
C LEU A 160 6.85 2.45 -5.70
N LEU A 161 6.33 2.15 -6.88
CA LEU A 161 6.21 3.11 -7.96
C LEU A 161 5.13 4.08 -7.52
N LYS A 162 5.53 5.27 -7.07
CA LYS A 162 4.63 6.40 -7.14
C LYS A 162 4.35 6.53 -8.63
N GLU A 163 3.11 6.24 -9.04
CA GLU A 163 2.64 6.58 -10.38
C GLU A 163 3.24 7.95 -10.67
N GLY A 164 4.15 8.00 -11.66
CA GLY A 164 4.76 9.26 -12.05
C GLY A 164 3.65 10.27 -12.21
N ASP A 165 3.89 11.55 -11.95
CA ASP A 165 2.86 12.60 -11.96
C ASP A 165 2.19 12.66 -13.35
N THR A 166 1.26 11.73 -13.59
CA THR A 166 0.60 11.47 -14.87
C THR A 166 -0.26 12.66 -15.18
N TYR A 167 -0.80 13.31 -14.14
CA TYR A 167 -1.38 14.62 -14.23
C TYR A 167 -0.43 15.63 -14.85
N ARG A 168 0.85 15.73 -14.44
CA ARG A 168 1.78 16.63 -15.14
C ARG A 168 2.00 16.25 -16.60
N CYS A 169 2.14 14.96 -16.91
CA CYS A 169 2.30 14.49 -18.29
C CYS A 169 1.06 14.74 -19.16
N ILE A 170 -0.13 14.64 -18.57
CA ILE A 170 -1.42 14.72 -19.26
C ILE A 170 -2.05 16.12 -19.11
N SER A 171 -1.52 17.00 -18.26
CA SER A 171 -2.07 18.35 -18.02
C SER A 171 -2.09 19.20 -19.27
N ALA A 172 -1.09 19.04 -20.14
CA ALA A 172 -1.07 19.68 -21.45
C ALA A 172 -2.23 19.20 -22.35
N VAL A 173 -2.61 17.92 -22.23
CA VAL A 173 -3.67 17.27 -23.03
C VAL A 173 -5.05 17.43 -22.39
N LEU A 174 -5.13 17.69 -21.09
CA LEU A 174 -6.38 17.90 -20.35
C LEU A 174 -7.20 19.08 -20.91
N ASN A 175 -6.53 20.13 -21.39
CA ASN A 175 -7.20 21.24 -22.06
C ASN A 175 -7.84 20.85 -23.41
N GLN A 176 -7.40 19.74 -23.99
CA GLN A 176 -7.90 19.18 -25.26
C GLN A 176 -8.75 17.93 -25.04
N ILE A 177 -9.20 17.66 -23.81
CA ILE A 177 -9.96 16.45 -23.50
C ILE A 177 -11.28 16.38 -24.29
N HIS A 178 -11.84 17.54 -24.65
CA HIS A 178 -12.99 17.66 -25.54
C HIS A 178 -12.73 17.09 -26.94
N LEU A 179 -11.55 17.35 -27.52
CA LEU A 179 -11.13 16.86 -28.84
C LEU A 179 -10.92 15.34 -28.83
N LEU A 180 -10.33 14.80 -27.76
CA LEU A 180 -10.22 13.35 -27.54
C LEU A 180 -11.60 12.69 -27.46
N TRP A 181 -12.55 13.33 -26.77
CA TRP A 181 -13.94 12.88 -26.73
C TRP A 181 -14.62 12.94 -28.09
N GLU A 182 -14.35 13.98 -28.87
CA GLU A 182 -14.90 14.17 -30.21
C GLU A 182 -14.35 13.12 -31.20
N LEU A 183 -13.04 12.82 -31.15
CA LEU A 183 -12.41 11.74 -31.92
C LEU A 183 -13.00 10.37 -31.62
N VAL A 184 -13.24 10.06 -30.33
CA VAL A 184 -13.87 8.80 -29.92
C VAL A 184 -15.31 8.69 -30.44
N LEU A 185 -16.06 9.80 -30.43
CA LEU A 185 -17.44 9.84 -30.93
C LEU A 185 -17.53 9.76 -32.45
N LEU A 186 -16.57 10.37 -33.16
CA LEU A 186 -16.53 10.40 -34.62
C LEU A 186 -15.85 9.14 -35.22
N ASN A 187 -15.14 8.37 -34.40
CA ASN A 187 -14.45 7.13 -34.79
C ASN A 187 -13.51 7.32 -35.99
N GLU A 188 -12.82 8.46 -36.01
CA GLU A 188 -11.71 8.79 -36.92
C GLU A 188 -10.35 8.45 -36.29
#